data_AF-A0A842PET0-F1
#
_entry.id   AF-A0A842PET0-F1
#
_cell.length_a   1.000
_cell.length_b   1.000
_cell.length_c   1.000
_cell.angle_alpha   90.00
_cell.angle_beta   90.00
_cell.angle_gamma   90.00
#
_symmetry.space_group_name_H-M   'P 1'
#
loop_
_entity.id
_entity.type
_entity.pdbx_description
1 polymer ?
#
loop_
_entity_poly.entity_id
_entity_poly.type
_entity_poly.pdbx_seq_one_letter_code
_entity_poly.pdbx_strand_id
1 'polypeptide(L)'
;MRKLGTIDLEILHLAINENGTFNENNLENSKLKRLGVGKLLDSLATLKDRKMISLNSDGSFTITELAREILWSNKIPTWARILRLLQIKSCNIIQVEDILKISKKELDIEIEKLRKNQFVLMSPQRLDEKLIKVYEILPEGIEAIDRVETDGFENTKFREPKPEVEILSIVDEIGKEIQDSQLEQTKKDSISKKLSNLKDKLEI
;
A
#
# COMPACT_ATOMS: atom_id res chain seq x y z
N MET A 1 3.44 -8.34 -16.94
CA MET A 1 4.27 -7.65 -15.92
C MET A 1 5.77 -7.98 -15.96
N ARG A 2 6.67 -6.97 -15.88
CA ARG A 2 8.06 -7.20 -15.47
C ARG A 2 8.09 -7.40 -13.95
N LYS A 3 7.71 -8.59 -13.46
CA LYS A 3 7.61 -8.90 -12.02
C LYS A 3 8.90 -8.50 -11.29
N LEU A 4 8.78 -7.66 -10.26
CA LEU A 4 9.89 -7.31 -9.39
C LEU A 4 10.07 -8.43 -8.36
N GLY A 5 11.31 -8.88 -8.16
CA GLY A 5 11.65 -9.71 -7.01
C GLY A 5 11.75 -8.88 -5.73
N THR A 6 11.84 -9.56 -4.59
CA THR A 6 12.02 -8.89 -3.28
C THR A 6 13.29 -8.04 -3.23
N ILE A 7 14.38 -8.52 -3.84
CA ILE A 7 15.66 -7.80 -3.88
C ILE A 7 15.56 -6.58 -4.80
N ASP A 8 14.92 -6.74 -5.96
CA ASP A 8 14.65 -5.63 -6.87
C ASP A 8 13.90 -4.51 -6.13
N LEU A 9 12.85 -4.86 -5.39
CA LEU A 9 12.07 -3.92 -4.59
C LEU A 9 12.93 -3.21 -3.54
N GLU A 10 13.78 -3.93 -2.80
CA GLU A 10 14.65 -3.33 -1.80
C GLU A 10 15.66 -2.34 -2.40
N ILE A 11 16.25 -2.66 -3.56
CA ILE A 11 17.17 -1.76 -4.27
C ILE A 11 16.44 -0.51 -4.78
N LEU A 12 15.29 -0.68 -5.42
CA LEU A 12 14.51 0.44 -5.92
C LEU A 12 13.96 1.32 -4.79
N HIS A 13 13.58 0.72 -3.66
CA HIS A 13 13.14 1.45 -2.47
C HIS A 13 14.29 2.23 -1.83
N LEU A 14 15.52 1.69 -1.80
CA LEU A 14 16.71 2.45 -1.42
C LEU A 14 16.85 3.69 -2.31
N ALA A 15 16.77 3.53 -3.63
CA ALA A 15 16.85 4.65 -4.56
C ALA A 15 15.79 5.72 -4.25
N ILE A 16 14.56 5.32 -3.93
CA ILE A 16 13.47 6.25 -3.57
C ILE A 16 13.76 7.02 -2.28
N ASN A 17 14.31 6.35 -1.26
CA ASN A 17 14.72 7.00 -0.01
C ASN A 17 15.89 7.99 -0.21
N GLU A 18 16.75 7.74 -1.20
CA GLU A 18 17.90 8.57 -1.57
C GLU A 18 17.55 9.58 -2.70
N ASN A 19 16.29 10.03 -2.78
CA ASN A 19 15.81 11.01 -3.77
C ASN A 19 16.04 10.62 -5.25
N GLY A 20 16.16 9.32 -5.52
CA GLY A 20 16.23 8.74 -6.86
C GLY A 20 17.61 8.28 -7.30
N THR A 21 18.69 8.65 -6.61
CA THR A 21 20.05 8.28 -6.99
C THR A 21 20.78 7.69 -5.79
N PHE A 22 21.48 6.57 -6.00
CA PHE A 22 22.21 5.86 -4.95
C PHE A 22 23.54 5.33 -5.47
N ASN A 23 24.49 5.07 -4.57
CA ASN A 23 25.80 4.53 -4.89
C ASN A 23 26.20 3.39 -3.94
N GLU A 24 27.45 2.94 -4.05
CA GLU A 24 28.02 1.89 -3.21
C GLU A 24 27.90 2.21 -1.70
N ASN A 25 28.20 3.44 -1.29
CA ASN A 25 28.08 3.84 0.12
C ASN A 25 26.64 3.72 0.62
N ASN A 26 25.63 4.08 -0.19
CA ASN A 26 24.23 3.87 0.19
C ASN A 26 23.91 2.37 0.36
N LEU A 27 24.40 1.52 -0.55
CA LEU A 27 24.19 0.07 -0.48
C LEU A 27 24.82 -0.55 0.77
N GLU A 28 26.06 -0.18 1.09
CA GLU A 28 26.78 -0.67 2.26
C GLU A 28 26.15 -0.25 3.58
N ASN A 29 25.59 0.96 3.64
CA ASN A 29 24.92 1.48 4.83
C ASN A 29 23.45 1.02 4.96
N SER A 30 22.95 0.27 3.98
CA SER A 30 21.58 -0.25 4.00
C SER A 30 21.52 -1.71 4.46
N LYS A 31 20.29 -2.21 4.67
CA LYS A 31 20.05 -3.64 4.96
C LYS A 31 20.49 -4.54 3.81
N LEU A 32 20.70 -4.02 2.60
CA LEU A 32 21.12 -4.80 1.43
C LEU A 32 22.55 -5.35 1.55
N LYS A 33 23.40 -4.79 2.44
CA LYS A 33 24.76 -5.30 2.71
C LYS A 33 24.78 -6.80 3.06
N ARG A 34 23.69 -7.32 3.66
CA ARG A 34 23.54 -8.75 3.99
C ARG A 34 23.57 -9.70 2.79
N LEU A 35 23.32 -9.20 1.58
CA LEU A 35 23.26 -10.00 0.35
C LEU A 35 24.65 -10.38 -0.18
N GLY A 36 25.69 -9.66 0.24
CA GLY A 36 27.04 -9.79 -0.30
C GLY A 36 27.20 -9.12 -1.68
N VAL A 37 28.46 -8.82 -2.04
CA VAL A 37 28.81 -8.04 -3.23
C VAL A 37 28.34 -8.72 -4.52
N GLY A 38 28.63 -10.01 -4.71
CA GLY A 38 28.28 -10.73 -5.94
C GLY A 38 26.78 -10.67 -6.27
N LYS A 39 25.94 -11.00 -5.29
CA LYS A 39 24.47 -11.00 -5.46
C LYS A 39 23.92 -9.60 -5.72
N LEU A 40 24.52 -8.58 -5.12
CA LEU A 40 24.18 -7.17 -5.37
C LEU A 40 24.50 -6.78 -6.81
N LEU A 41 25.70 -7.11 -7.29
CA LEU A 41 26.11 -6.81 -8.67
C LEU A 41 25.21 -7.52 -9.69
N ASP A 42 24.87 -8.79 -9.47
CA ASP A 42 23.95 -9.54 -10.33
C ASP A 42 22.56 -8.88 -10.38
N SER A 43 22.07 -8.42 -9.23
CA SER A 43 20.77 -7.74 -9.13
C SER A 43 20.79 -6.38 -9.81
N LEU A 44 21.86 -5.59 -9.64
CA LEU A 44 22.04 -4.30 -10.30
C LEU A 44 22.16 -4.46 -11.83
N ALA A 45 22.91 -5.46 -12.31
CA ALA A 45 23.00 -5.78 -13.73
C ALA A 45 21.62 -6.13 -14.30
N THR A 46 20.87 -7.00 -13.61
CA THR A 46 19.52 -7.39 -14.01
C THR A 46 18.55 -6.20 -14.04
N LEU A 47 18.60 -5.32 -13.04
CA LEU A 47 17.79 -4.10 -12.99
C LEU A 47 18.13 -3.14 -14.12
N LYS A 48 19.43 -2.97 -14.43
CA LYS A 48 19.91 -2.13 -15.53
C LYS A 48 19.45 -2.67 -16.88
N ASP A 49 19.60 -3.97 -17.12
CA ASP A 49 19.18 -4.62 -18.37
C ASP A 49 17.66 -4.51 -18.59
N ARG A 50 16.89 -4.60 -17.50
CA ARG A 50 15.44 -4.36 -17.49
C ARG A 50 15.05 -2.88 -17.54
N LYS A 51 16.02 -1.96 -17.63
CA LYS A 51 15.84 -0.50 -17.67
C LYS A 51 15.13 0.07 -16.43
N MET A 52 15.29 -0.57 -15.28
CA MET A 52 14.74 -0.09 -14.00
C MET A 52 15.66 0.92 -13.32
N ILE A 53 16.96 0.84 -13.61
CA ILE A 53 17.98 1.79 -13.18
C ILE A 53 18.89 2.17 -14.35
N SER A 54 19.52 3.33 -14.29
CA SER A 54 20.60 3.77 -15.19
C SER A 54 21.90 3.93 -14.41
N LEU A 55 23.02 3.54 -15.02
CA LEU A 55 24.37 3.79 -14.49
C LEU A 55 24.84 5.16 -14.99
N ASN A 56 25.21 6.03 -14.06
CA ASN A 56 25.73 7.36 -14.34
C ASN A 56 27.25 7.33 -14.56
N SER A 57 27.81 8.41 -15.10
CA SER A 57 29.24 8.51 -15.40
C SER A 57 30.14 8.50 -14.16
N ASP A 58 29.59 8.86 -13.00
CA ASP A 58 30.30 8.87 -11.71
C ASP A 58 30.22 7.52 -10.98
N GLY A 59 29.62 6.51 -11.59
CA GLY A 59 29.43 5.18 -10.99
C GLY A 59 28.19 5.05 -10.10
N SER A 60 27.42 6.11 -9.90
CA SER A 60 26.12 6.04 -9.20
C SER A 60 25.02 5.46 -10.09
N PHE A 61 23.92 5.05 -9.47
CA PHE A 61 22.74 4.54 -10.16
C PHE A 61 21.53 5.44 -9.91
N THR A 62 20.75 5.69 -10.94
CA THR A 62 19.49 6.45 -10.84
C THR A 62 18.31 5.57 -11.20
N ILE A 63 17.24 5.62 -10.40
CA ILE A 63 15.98 4.93 -10.72
C ILE A 63 15.31 5.59 -11.92
N THR A 64 14.86 4.79 -12.87
CA THR A 64 14.21 5.30 -14.09
C THR A 64 12.74 5.65 -13.84
N GLU A 65 12.17 6.51 -14.69
CA GLU A 65 10.72 6.77 -14.69
C GLU A 65 9.90 5.49 -14.84
N LEU A 66 10.37 4.55 -15.67
CA LEU A 66 9.72 3.24 -15.83
C LEU A 66 9.58 2.51 -14.50
N ALA A 67 10.63 2.49 -13.66
CA ALA A 67 10.57 1.84 -12.35
C ALA A 67 9.69 2.62 -11.36
N ARG A 68 9.72 3.96 -11.40
CA ARG A 68 8.82 4.81 -10.61
C ARG A 68 7.35 4.53 -10.96
N GLU A 69 7.06 4.33 -12.24
CA GLU A 69 5.73 3.98 -12.75
C GLU A 69 5.23 2.60 -12.33
N ILE A 70 6.02 1.76 -11.64
CA ILE A 70 5.50 0.46 -11.15
C ILE A 70 4.75 0.63 -9.83
N LEU A 71 5.35 1.34 -8.86
CA LEU A 71 4.86 1.42 -7.47
C LEU A 71 4.70 2.85 -6.93
N TRP A 72 5.32 3.86 -7.53
CA TRP A 72 5.42 5.22 -6.96
C TRP A 72 4.78 6.32 -7.79
N SER A 73 4.24 6.00 -8.97
CA SER A 73 3.54 6.99 -9.79
C SER A 73 2.14 7.27 -9.25
N ASN A 74 1.82 8.56 -9.09
CA ASN A 74 0.49 9.03 -8.71
C ASN A 74 -0.56 8.83 -9.82
N LYS A 75 -0.15 8.41 -11.02
CA LYS A 75 -1.07 8.00 -12.09
C LYS A 75 -1.74 6.65 -11.81
N ILE A 76 -1.16 5.87 -10.89
CA ILE A 76 -1.68 4.55 -10.54
C ILE A 76 -2.51 4.68 -9.27
N PRO A 77 -3.75 4.15 -9.26
CA PRO A 77 -4.58 4.14 -8.06
C PRO A 77 -3.90 3.47 -6.86
N THR A 78 -4.13 4.01 -5.66
CA THR A 78 -3.54 3.50 -4.41
C THR A 78 -3.77 2.00 -4.21
N TRP A 79 -4.99 1.51 -4.45
CA TRP A 79 -5.31 0.08 -4.36
C TRP A 79 -4.38 -0.78 -5.23
N ALA A 80 -4.06 -0.34 -6.45
CA ALA A 80 -3.25 -1.10 -7.38
C ALA A 80 -1.78 -1.11 -6.97
N ARG A 81 -1.30 0.02 -6.43
CA ARG A 81 0.05 0.12 -5.85
C ARG A 81 0.21 -0.81 -4.66
N ILE A 82 -0.81 -0.90 -3.79
CA ILE A 82 -0.84 -1.84 -2.66
C ILE A 82 -0.80 -3.29 -3.17
N LEU A 83 -1.67 -3.67 -4.09
CA LEU A 83 -1.70 -5.05 -4.61
C LEU A 83 -0.40 -5.43 -5.32
N ARG A 84 0.20 -4.53 -6.12
CA ARG A 84 1.51 -4.76 -6.74
C ARG A 84 2.61 -4.98 -5.70
N LEU A 85 2.62 -4.22 -4.61
CA LEU A 85 3.55 -4.45 -3.51
C LEU A 85 3.32 -5.82 -2.86
N LEU A 86 2.05 -6.15 -2.55
CA LEU A 86 1.69 -7.41 -1.90
C LEU A 86 1.93 -8.64 -2.78
N GLN A 87 1.93 -8.48 -4.10
CA GLN A 87 2.33 -9.51 -5.05
C GLN A 87 3.83 -9.84 -4.99
N ILE A 88 4.66 -8.87 -4.57
CA ILE A 88 6.11 -9.07 -4.39
C ILE A 88 6.39 -9.71 -3.03
N LYS A 89 5.75 -9.20 -1.97
CA LYS A 89 5.93 -9.71 -0.60
C LYS A 89 4.76 -9.33 0.30
N SER A 90 4.52 -10.17 1.32
CA SER A 90 3.63 -9.81 2.42
C SER A 90 4.23 -8.68 3.26
N CYS A 91 3.36 -7.80 3.76
CA CYS A 91 3.75 -6.59 4.47
C CYS A 91 2.79 -6.28 5.62
N ASN A 92 3.29 -5.67 6.69
CA ASN A 92 2.45 -4.96 7.65
C ASN A 92 2.18 -3.51 7.20
N ILE A 93 1.24 -2.81 7.85
CA ILE A 93 0.85 -1.45 7.47
C ILE A 93 2.03 -0.46 7.46
N ILE A 94 2.97 -0.58 8.41
CA ILE A 94 4.14 0.29 8.54
C ILE A 94 5.08 0.10 7.34
N GLN A 95 5.24 -1.15 6.89
CA GLN A 95 6.04 -1.46 5.70
C GLN A 95 5.38 -0.94 4.42
N VAL A 96 4.04 -1.05 4.31
CA VAL A 96 3.31 -0.50 3.17
C VAL A 96 3.46 1.03 3.11
N GLU A 97 3.30 1.71 4.24
CA GLU A 97 3.50 3.16 4.40
C GLU A 97 4.91 3.58 3.99
N ASP A 98 5.94 2.92 4.52
CA ASP A 98 7.32 3.25 4.23
C ASP A 98 7.70 2.98 2.76
N ILE A 99 7.20 1.90 2.16
CA ILE A 99 7.54 1.55 0.78
C ILE A 99 6.79 2.44 -0.20
N LEU A 100 5.47 2.58 -0.06
CA LEU A 100 4.65 3.30 -1.04
C LEU A 100 4.65 4.82 -0.82
N LYS A 101 5.14 5.31 0.33
CA LYS A 101 5.11 6.72 0.71
C LYS A 101 3.69 7.30 0.69
N ILE A 102 2.74 6.49 1.16
CA ILE A 102 1.32 6.84 1.28
C ILE A 102 0.99 6.97 2.76
N SER A 103 0.20 7.98 3.13
CA SER A 103 -0.15 8.22 4.53
C SER A 103 -0.88 7.01 5.14
N LYS A 104 -0.60 6.71 6.40
CA LYS A 104 -1.32 5.66 7.13
C LYS A 104 -2.85 5.77 7.04
N LYS A 105 -3.41 6.98 7.14
CA LYS A 105 -4.87 7.19 7.08
C LYS A 105 -5.45 6.70 5.75
N GLU A 106 -4.81 7.05 4.64
CA GLU A 106 -5.24 6.60 3.31
C GLU A 106 -5.06 5.08 3.15
N LEU A 107 -3.94 4.53 3.64
CA LEU A 107 -3.69 3.09 3.58
C LEU A 107 -4.69 2.27 4.39
N ASP A 108 -5.07 2.73 5.58
CA ASP A 108 -6.05 2.03 6.43
C ASP A 108 -7.41 1.90 5.72
N ILE A 109 -7.84 2.95 5.00
CA ILE A 109 -9.08 2.95 4.21
C ILE A 109 -8.97 1.98 3.02
N GLU A 110 -7.91 2.10 2.24
CA GLU A 110 -7.74 1.32 1.00
C GLU A 110 -7.49 -0.17 1.27
N ILE A 111 -6.69 -0.50 2.29
CA ILE A 111 -6.48 -1.90 2.68
C ILE A 111 -7.77 -2.54 3.20
N GLU A 112 -8.58 -1.82 3.96
CA GLU A 112 -9.86 -2.35 4.44
C GLU A 112 -10.83 -2.57 3.28
N LYS A 113 -10.85 -1.67 2.28
CA LYS A 113 -11.60 -1.85 1.03
C LYS A 113 -11.14 -3.09 0.28
N LEU A 114 -9.82 -3.29 0.12
CA LEU A 114 -9.24 -4.48 -0.51
C LEU A 114 -9.61 -5.76 0.24
N ARG A 115 -9.59 -5.74 1.57
CA ARG A 115 -9.94 -6.88 2.43
C ARG A 115 -11.42 -7.25 2.32
N LYS A 116 -12.32 -6.26 2.39
CA LYS A 116 -13.77 -6.48 2.21
C LYS A 116 -14.09 -7.09 0.84
N ASN A 117 -13.29 -6.76 -0.17
CA ASN A 117 -13.40 -7.26 -1.53
C ASN A 117 -12.68 -8.60 -1.78
N GLN A 118 -12.12 -9.24 -0.75
CA GLN A 118 -11.36 -10.50 -0.86
C GLN A 118 -10.12 -10.41 -1.76
N PHE A 119 -9.54 -9.22 -1.96
CA PHE A 119 -8.28 -9.08 -2.69
C PHE A 119 -7.05 -9.25 -1.79
N VAL A 120 -7.23 -9.04 -0.48
CA VAL A 120 -6.17 -9.11 0.51
C VAL A 120 -6.66 -9.86 1.75
N LEU A 121 -5.85 -10.78 2.25
CA LEU A 121 -6.01 -11.42 3.54
C LEU A 121 -5.23 -10.66 4.60
N MET A 122 -5.82 -10.51 5.78
CA MET A 122 -5.12 -10.02 6.98
C MET A 122 -4.92 -11.20 7.93
N SER A 123 -3.66 -11.50 8.26
CA SER A 123 -3.28 -12.51 9.24
C SER A 123 -2.55 -11.86 10.42
N PRO A 124 -2.95 -12.17 11.67
CA PRO A 124 -2.19 -11.73 12.83
C PRO A 124 -0.95 -12.61 12.98
N GLN A 125 0.23 -11.99 13.08
CA GLN A 125 1.51 -12.67 13.33
C GLN A 125 2.14 -12.17 14.63
N ARG A 126 2.88 -13.03 15.33
CA ARG A 126 3.67 -12.63 16.50
C ARG A 126 5.09 -12.31 16.06
N LEU A 127 5.52 -11.08 16.30
CA LEU A 127 6.90 -10.63 16.10
C LEU A 127 7.35 -9.92 17.37
N ASP A 128 8.46 -10.37 17.96
CA ASP A 128 9.01 -9.82 19.20
C ASP A 128 7.93 -9.63 20.30
N GLU A 129 7.14 -10.69 20.53
CA GLU A 129 6.02 -10.74 21.49
C GLU A 129 4.83 -9.81 21.19
N LYS A 130 4.90 -9.01 20.13
CA LYS A 130 3.81 -8.13 19.69
C LYS A 130 2.98 -8.78 18.58
N LEU A 131 1.66 -8.59 18.65
CA LEU A 131 0.75 -8.99 17.59
C LEU A 131 0.79 -7.93 16.48
N ILE A 132 1.25 -8.31 15.29
CA ILE A 132 1.28 -7.46 14.11
C ILE A 132 0.29 -7.98 13.06
N LYS A 133 -0.42 -7.07 12.40
CA LYS A 133 -1.26 -7.43 11.25
C LYS A 133 -0.38 -7.48 10.00
N VAL A 134 -0.38 -8.63 9.33
CA VAL A 134 0.31 -8.82 8.06
C VAL A 134 -0.73 -9.01 6.97
N TYR A 135 -0.49 -8.39 5.83
CA TYR A 135 -1.36 -8.40 4.67
C TYR A 135 -0.72 -9.22 3.55
N GLU A 136 -1.52 -10.06 2.94
CA GLU A 136 -1.15 -10.97 1.86
C GLU A 136 -2.14 -10.83 0.71
N ILE A 137 -1.65 -10.80 -0.53
CA ILE A 137 -2.53 -10.76 -1.70
C ILE A 137 -3.22 -12.11 -1.88
N LEU A 138 -4.51 -12.07 -2.20
CA LEU A 138 -5.30 -13.24 -2.56
C LEU A 138 -5.35 -13.42 -4.09
N PRO A 139 -5.69 -14.61 -4.60
CA PRO A 139 -5.78 -14.87 -6.05
C PRO A 139 -6.62 -13.84 -6.80
N GLU A 140 -7.75 -13.42 -6.24
CA GLU A 140 -8.65 -12.42 -6.80
C GLU A 140 -7.96 -11.06 -6.99
N GLY A 141 -7.06 -10.70 -6.08
CA GLY A 141 -6.24 -9.49 -6.18
C GLY A 141 -5.19 -9.59 -7.29
N ILE A 142 -4.60 -10.77 -7.48
CA ILE A 142 -3.67 -11.04 -8.59
C ILE A 142 -4.40 -10.90 -9.92
N GLU A 143 -5.57 -11.53 -10.06
CA GLU A 143 -6.40 -11.42 -11.27
C GLU A 143 -6.86 -9.97 -11.54
N ALA A 144 -7.15 -9.19 -10.49
CA ALA A 144 -7.49 -7.79 -10.64
C ALA A 144 -6.33 -6.98 -11.24
N ILE A 145 -5.10 -7.21 -10.77
CA ILE A 145 -3.90 -6.57 -11.33
C ILE A 145 -3.62 -7.03 -12.76
N ASP A 146 -3.71 -8.32 -13.03
CA ASP A 146 -3.42 -8.86 -14.37
C ASP A 146 -4.43 -8.33 -15.43
N ARG A 147 -5.70 -8.15 -15.04
CA ARG A 147 -6.72 -7.54 -15.92
C ARG A 147 -6.42 -6.08 -16.27
N VAL A 148 -6.04 -5.26 -15.30
CA VAL A 148 -5.75 -3.84 -15.57
C VAL A 148 -4.49 -3.62 -16.42
N GLU A 149 -3.60 -4.61 -16.53
CA GLU A 149 -2.51 -4.56 -17.51
C GLU A 149 -3.01 -4.55 -18.95
N THR A 150 -4.19 -5.13 -19.21
CA THR A 150 -4.80 -5.24 -20.53
C THR A 150 -5.87 -4.17 -20.75
N ASP A 151 -6.72 -3.94 -19.74
CA ASP A 151 -7.96 -3.18 -19.88
C ASP A 151 -7.88 -1.76 -19.27
N GLY A 152 -6.75 -1.40 -18.67
CA GLY A 152 -6.59 -0.15 -17.91
C GLY A 152 -7.30 -0.15 -16.54
N PHE A 153 -7.03 0.89 -15.74
CA PHE A 153 -7.53 0.97 -14.35
C PHE A 153 -9.00 1.39 -14.22
N GLU A 154 -9.63 1.87 -15.30
CA GLU A 154 -10.98 2.45 -15.26
C GLU A 154 -12.09 1.39 -15.11
N ASN A 155 -11.78 0.12 -15.42
CA ASN A 155 -12.77 -0.96 -15.46
C ASN A 155 -12.77 -1.86 -14.22
N THR A 156 -11.93 -1.59 -13.21
CA THR A 156 -11.88 -2.42 -12.00
C THR A 156 -13.10 -2.20 -11.13
N LYS A 157 -14.09 -3.08 -11.25
CA LYS A 157 -15.27 -3.10 -10.38
C LYS A 157 -14.90 -3.71 -9.04
N PHE A 158 -14.63 -2.85 -8.06
CA PHE A 158 -14.77 -3.25 -6.66
C PHE A 158 -16.25 -3.61 -6.45
N ARG A 159 -16.55 -4.69 -5.71
CA ARG A 159 -17.87 -4.77 -5.07
C ARG A 159 -17.92 -3.53 -4.20
N GLU A 160 -18.79 -2.59 -4.56
CA GLU A 160 -19.10 -1.50 -3.67
C GLU A 160 -19.42 -2.13 -2.31
N PRO A 161 -18.86 -1.60 -1.20
CA PRO A 161 -19.42 -1.95 0.08
C PRO A 161 -20.93 -1.76 -0.07
N LYS A 162 -21.70 -2.78 0.30
CA LYS A 162 -23.16 -2.66 0.40
C LYS A 162 -23.46 -1.25 0.93
N PRO A 163 -24.26 -0.41 0.24
CA PRO A 163 -24.41 1.01 0.57
C PRO A 163 -24.62 1.24 2.06
N GLU A 164 -25.29 0.29 2.71
CA GLU A 164 -25.53 0.24 4.14
C GLU A 164 -24.23 0.29 4.98
N VAL A 165 -23.17 -0.44 4.60
CA VAL A 165 -21.88 -0.52 5.32
C VAL A 165 -21.08 0.79 5.22
N GLU A 166 -21.11 1.45 4.06
CA GLU A 166 -20.44 2.75 3.87
C GLU A 166 -21.17 3.86 4.61
N ILE A 167 -22.51 3.86 4.57
CA ILE A 167 -23.34 4.79 5.35
C ILE A 167 -23.12 4.56 6.85
N LEU A 168 -23.05 3.32 7.33
CA LEU A 168 -22.76 3.02 8.73
C LEU A 168 -21.40 3.58 9.18
N SER A 169 -20.37 3.48 8.33
CA SER A 169 -19.04 4.05 8.62
C SER A 169 -19.06 5.59 8.71
N ILE A 170 -19.80 6.25 7.81
CA ILE A 170 -19.97 7.70 7.83
C ILE A 170 -20.73 8.13 9.10
N VAL A 171 -21.78 7.38 9.48
CA VAL A 171 -22.54 7.63 10.71
C VAL A 171 -21.65 7.49 11.95
N ASP A 172 -20.71 6.54 11.95
CA ASP A 172 -19.72 6.37 13.03
C ASP A 172 -18.72 7.53 13.12
N GLU A 173 -18.21 8.02 11.99
CA GLU A 173 -17.33 9.19 11.96
C GLU A 173 -18.02 10.44 12.47
N ILE A 174 -19.25 10.73 12.00
CA ILE A 174 -20.06 11.85 12.49
C ILE A 174 -20.31 11.71 13.99
N GLY A 175 -20.56 10.48 14.47
CA GLY A 175 -20.71 10.19 15.90
C GLY A 175 -19.50 10.62 16.73
N LYS A 176 -18.28 10.32 16.26
CA LYS A 176 -17.03 10.72 16.93
C LYS A 176 -16.81 12.23 16.88
N GLU A 177 -16.98 12.85 15.71
CA GLU A 177 -16.83 14.30 15.57
C GLU A 177 -17.76 15.10 16.48
N ILE A 178 -19.00 14.61 16.68
CA ILE A 178 -19.95 15.24 17.60
C ILE A 178 -19.53 15.07 19.06
N GLN A 179 -19.01 13.90 19.44
CA GLN A 179 -18.49 13.70 20.80
C GLN A 179 -17.33 14.66 21.10
N ASP A 180 -16.45 14.88 20.13
CA ASP A 180 -15.29 15.77 20.25
C ASP A 180 -15.64 17.27 20.10
N SER A 181 -16.85 17.60 19.65
CA SER A 181 -17.30 18.99 19.45
C SER A 181 -17.58 19.74 20.77
N GLN A 182 -17.55 21.08 20.74
CA GLN A 182 -17.91 21.94 21.87
C GLN A 182 -19.43 22.20 21.99
N LEU A 183 -20.27 21.28 21.48
CA LEU A 183 -21.73 21.38 21.57
C LEU A 183 -22.25 21.10 22.98
N GLU A 184 -23.40 21.68 23.32
CA GLU A 184 -24.14 21.36 24.55
C GLU A 184 -24.48 19.87 24.61
N GLN A 185 -24.33 19.25 25.78
CA GLN A 185 -24.52 17.81 25.97
C GLN A 185 -25.92 17.34 25.52
N THR A 186 -26.96 18.13 25.80
CA THR A 186 -28.33 17.85 25.37
C THR A 186 -28.49 17.79 23.85
N LYS A 187 -27.71 18.57 23.09
CA LYS A 187 -27.68 18.53 21.63
C LYS A 187 -26.88 17.32 21.12
N LYS A 188 -25.77 16.99 21.78
CA LYS A 188 -24.99 15.77 21.46
C LYS A 188 -25.86 14.53 21.61
N ASP A 189 -26.55 14.39 22.74
CA ASP A 189 -27.43 13.25 23.02
C ASP A 189 -28.58 13.15 21.99
N SER A 190 -29.15 14.29 21.58
CA SER A 190 -30.17 14.35 20.54
C SER A 190 -29.65 13.85 19.19
N ILE A 191 -28.45 14.27 18.78
CA ILE A 191 -27.87 13.85 17.50
C ILE A 191 -27.43 12.39 17.54
N SER A 192 -26.79 11.94 18.62
CA SER A 192 -26.42 10.53 18.80
C SER A 192 -27.63 9.61 18.73
N LYS A 193 -28.78 10.01 19.29
CA LYS A 193 -30.02 9.24 19.19
C LYS A 193 -30.56 9.17 17.75
N LYS A 194 -30.46 10.26 16.98
CA LYS A 194 -30.82 10.27 15.54
C LYS A 194 -29.90 9.39 14.71
N LEU A 195 -28.59 9.41 14.99
CA LEU A 195 -27.59 8.56 14.33
C LEU A 195 -27.83 7.08 14.67
N SER A 196 -28.13 6.74 15.93
CA SER A 196 -28.48 5.37 16.33
C SER A 196 -29.71 4.85 15.57
N ASN A 197 -30.78 5.64 15.50
CA ASN A 197 -31.97 5.28 14.74
C ASN A 197 -31.70 5.11 13.24
N LEU A 198 -30.71 5.81 12.68
CA LEU A 198 -30.28 5.62 11.29
C LEU A 198 -29.55 4.29 11.12
N LYS A 199 -28.68 3.91 12.07
CA LYS A 199 -28.00 2.61 12.06
C LYS A 199 -28.99 1.46 12.12
N ASP A 200 -29.95 1.53 13.04
CA ASP A 200 -30.97 0.47 13.24
C ASP A 200 -31.82 0.23 11.98
N LYS A 201 -31.99 1.26 11.14
CA LYS A 201 -32.70 1.17 9.85
C LYS A 201 -31.84 0.63 8.71
N LEU A 202 -30.52 0.63 8.86
CA LEU A 202 -29.56 0.17 7.85
C LEU A 202 -29.10 -1.28 8.11
N GLU A 203 -29.26 -1.80 9.34
CA GLU A 203 -28.93 -3.19 9.71
C GLU A 203 -30.06 -4.21 9.40
N ILE A 204 -31.02 -3.90 8.51
CA ILE A 204 -32.13 -4.79 8.10
C ILE A 204 -31.63 -6.06 7.40
#